data_AF-A0A7S0PTN5-F1
#
_entry.id   AF-A0A7S0PTN5-F1
#
_cell.length_a   1.000
_cell.length_b   1.000
_cell.length_c   1.000
_cell.angle_alpha   90.00
_cell.angle_beta   90.00
_cell.angle_gamma   90.00
#
_symmetry.space_group_name_H-M   'P 1'
#
loop_
_entity.id
_entity.type
_entity.pdbx_description
1 polymer ?
#
loop_
_entity_poly.entity_id
_entity_poly.type
_entity_poly.pdbx_seq_one_letter_code
_entity_poly.pdbx_strand_id
1 'polypeptide(L)'
;EKCQNSVRCNFVFQHANSNLMDVGLTDLLDNSGIDPTIAGVSLVKGLMSFEELQHYKMIISLEGNDVSSGLKWQLLSKSVVIMSPPTLTSWAMEELLEPWVHYVPMHHNGSNAEDMVQWVLDHDEQAQKISERATLFMEDMVYHPDAAGDEKLIKENIIKRYTALWTSGK
;
A
#
# COMPACT_ATOMS: atom_id res chain seq x y z
N GLU A 1 16.34 17.19 7.29
CA GLU A 1 16.02 17.58 5.90
C GLU A 1 15.80 16.40 4.95
N LYS A 2 16.82 15.60 4.56
CA LYS A 2 16.63 14.50 3.58
C LYS A 2 15.58 13.45 3.97
N CYS A 3 15.62 12.95 5.21
CA CYS A 3 14.63 11.98 5.68
C CYS A 3 13.22 12.59 5.74
N GLN A 4 13.10 13.85 6.17
CA GLN A 4 11.82 14.56 6.25
C GLN A 4 11.18 14.79 4.86
N ASN A 5 12.00 14.88 3.80
CA ASN A 5 11.51 15.00 2.42
C ASN A 5 11.07 13.66 1.81
N SER A 6 11.40 12.53 2.44
CA SER A 6 10.95 11.20 2.02
C SER A 6 9.76 10.78 2.87
N VAL A 7 8.61 10.53 2.24
CA VAL A 7 7.38 10.12 2.95
C VAL A 7 7.64 8.91 3.85
N ARG A 8 8.30 7.87 3.34
CA ARG A 8 8.59 6.64 4.09
C ARG A 8 9.60 6.84 5.22
N CYS A 9 10.66 7.61 4.97
CA CYS A 9 11.66 7.87 6.00
C CYS A 9 11.07 8.73 7.13
N ASN A 10 10.35 9.79 6.76
CA ASN A 10 9.65 10.63 7.72
C ASN A 10 8.62 9.84 8.53
N PHE A 11 7.86 8.97 7.87
CA PHE A 11 6.89 8.10 8.52
C PHE A 11 7.55 7.21 9.58
N VAL A 12 8.63 6.50 9.22
CA VAL A 12 9.36 5.66 10.18
C VAL A 12 9.95 6.51 11.29
N PHE A 13 10.54 7.67 11.00
CA PHE A 13 11.11 8.56 12.02
C PHE A 13 10.06 9.01 13.06
N GLN A 14 8.84 9.29 12.62
CA GLN A 14 7.74 9.69 13.50
C GLN A 14 7.22 8.53 14.37
N HIS A 15 7.28 7.30 13.86
CA HIS A 15 6.55 6.16 14.42
C HIS A 15 7.43 4.99 14.90
N ALA A 16 8.75 5.06 14.77
CA ALA A 16 9.67 3.96 15.11
C ALA A 16 9.63 3.54 16.59
N ASN A 17 9.23 4.45 17.49
CA ASN A 17 9.06 4.21 18.93
C ASN A 17 7.57 4.06 19.33
N SER A 18 6.66 3.90 18.36
CA SER A 18 5.25 3.68 18.65
C SER A 18 5.04 2.37 19.39
N ASN A 19 4.15 2.37 20.40
CA ASN A 19 3.72 1.15 21.06
C ASN A 19 2.57 0.45 20.30
N LEU A 20 2.03 1.10 19.27
CA LEU A 20 0.92 0.58 18.47
C LEU A 20 1.37 -0.04 17.14
N MET A 21 2.55 0.35 16.64
CA MET A 21 3.01 -0.01 15.29
C MET A 21 4.47 -0.46 15.31
N ASP A 22 4.77 -1.57 14.64
CA ASP A 22 6.14 -1.99 14.37
C ASP A 22 6.55 -1.56 12.96
N VAL A 23 7.25 -0.44 12.86
CA VAL A 23 7.70 0.13 11.58
C VAL A 23 9.21 0.31 11.55
N GLY A 24 9.81 0.14 10.36
CA GLY A 24 11.23 0.29 10.13
C GLY A 24 11.56 0.25 8.64
N LEU A 25 12.67 0.88 8.27
CA LEU A 25 13.28 0.73 6.94
C LEU A 25 14.13 -0.53 6.92
N THR A 26 14.10 -1.31 5.85
CA THR A 26 14.92 -2.51 5.72
C THR A 26 16.36 -2.18 5.33
N ASP A 27 16.52 -1.07 4.63
CA ASP A 27 17.81 -0.54 4.22
C ASP A 27 17.70 0.97 3.95
N LEU A 28 18.82 1.67 4.08
CA LEU A 28 18.98 3.02 3.58
C LEU A 28 19.81 2.90 2.30
N LEU A 29 19.21 3.18 1.14
CA LEU A 29 19.89 3.12 -0.16
C LEU A 29 21.33 3.66 -0.04
N ASP A 30 22.30 2.87 -0.50
CA ASP A 30 23.70 3.26 -0.52
C ASP A 30 23.84 4.65 -1.16
N ASN A 31 24.47 5.59 -0.44
CA ASN A 31 24.62 7.01 -0.79
C ASN A 31 23.38 7.92 -0.62
N SER A 32 22.33 7.48 0.07
CA SER A 32 21.22 8.36 0.46
C SER A 32 21.69 9.57 1.29
N GLY A 33 22.77 9.39 2.06
CA GLY A 33 23.27 10.38 3.01
C GLY A 33 22.28 10.65 4.14
N ILE A 34 21.42 9.67 4.43
CA ILE A 34 20.54 9.64 5.59
C ILE A 34 21.26 8.88 6.69
N ASP A 35 21.28 9.43 7.90
CA ASP A 35 21.81 8.73 9.07
C ASP A 35 20.83 7.61 9.47
N PRO A 36 21.28 6.35 9.67
CA PRO A 36 20.44 5.27 10.20
C PRO A 36 19.84 5.57 11.57
N THR A 37 20.42 6.51 12.33
CA THR A 37 19.87 6.98 13.60
C THR A 37 19.71 8.49 13.60
N ILE A 38 18.47 9.00 13.70
CA ILE A 38 18.20 10.43 13.77
C ILE A 38 17.68 10.77 15.16
N ALA A 39 18.35 11.68 15.87
CA ALA A 39 17.96 12.10 17.23
C ALA A 39 17.76 10.92 18.22
N GLY A 40 18.56 9.87 18.09
CA GLY A 40 18.47 8.65 18.93
C GLY A 40 17.40 7.64 18.49
N VAL A 41 16.68 7.92 17.40
CA VAL A 41 15.69 7.01 16.81
C VAL A 41 16.35 6.17 15.73
N SER A 42 16.40 4.84 15.92
CA SER A 42 16.87 3.91 14.89
C SER A 42 15.81 3.75 13.81
N LEU A 43 16.18 4.07 12.57
CA LEU A 43 15.28 3.99 11.42
C LEU A 43 15.29 2.63 10.74
N VAL A 44 16.38 1.87 10.91
CA VAL A 44 16.60 0.60 10.20
C VAL A 44 16.27 -0.58 11.10
N LYS A 45 15.54 -1.56 10.55
CA LYS A 45 15.20 -2.84 11.17
C LYS A 45 15.51 -4.00 10.21
N GLY A 46 15.60 -5.21 10.75
CA GLY A 46 15.81 -6.41 9.94
C GLY A 46 14.66 -6.66 8.97
N LEU A 47 14.96 -7.32 7.84
CA LEU A 47 13.95 -7.80 6.92
C LEU A 47 13.02 -8.81 7.62
N MET A 48 11.72 -8.67 7.38
CA MET A 48 10.71 -9.64 7.79
C MET A 48 10.31 -10.49 6.59
N SER A 49 10.08 -11.77 6.84
CA SER A 49 9.50 -12.69 5.88
C SER A 49 8.02 -12.37 5.63
N PHE A 50 7.51 -12.87 4.51
CA PHE A 50 6.08 -12.77 4.18
C PHE A 50 5.19 -13.48 5.20
N GLU A 51 5.66 -14.56 5.81
CA GLU A 51 4.93 -15.28 6.87
C GLU A 51 4.83 -14.43 8.14
N GLU A 52 5.92 -13.81 8.57
CA GLU A 52 5.90 -12.91 9.73
C GLU A 52 4.97 -11.71 9.51
N LEU A 53 4.98 -11.13 8.31
CA LEU A 53 4.11 -9.99 7.98
C LEU A 53 2.61 -10.33 8.05
N GLN A 54 2.22 -11.57 7.72
CA GLN A 54 0.82 -12.01 7.78
C GLN A 54 0.29 -12.21 9.21
N HIS A 55 1.16 -12.25 10.23
CA HIS A 55 0.73 -12.34 11.63
C HIS A 55 0.21 -11.00 12.16
N TYR A 56 0.43 -9.89 11.45
CA TYR A 56 -0.08 -8.59 11.85
C TYR A 56 -1.53 -8.39 11.45
N LYS A 57 -2.33 -7.89 12.38
CA LYS A 57 -3.73 -7.50 12.14
C LYS A 57 -3.86 -6.38 11.10
N MET A 58 -2.88 -5.48 11.05
CA MET A 58 -2.89 -4.28 10.21
C MET A 58 -1.59 -4.17 9.41
N ILE A 59 -1.69 -3.70 8.17
CA ILE A 59 -0.53 -3.41 7.33
C ILE A 59 -0.62 -1.99 6.80
N ILE A 60 0.44 -1.22 7.00
CA ILE A 60 0.55 0.13 6.46
C ILE A 60 1.15 0.07 5.05
N SER A 61 0.38 0.52 4.06
CA SER A 61 0.84 0.61 2.67
C SER A 61 1.17 2.06 2.32
N LEU A 62 2.43 2.29 1.96
CA LEU A 62 2.94 3.58 1.52
C LEU A 62 3.42 3.47 0.07
N GLU A 63 2.95 4.35 -0.79
CA GLU A 63 3.48 4.50 -2.15
C GLU A 63 4.97 4.90 -2.12
N GLY A 64 5.66 4.58 -3.20
CA GLY A 64 7.08 4.88 -3.39
C GLY A 64 7.24 5.89 -4.51
N ASN A 65 8.06 5.54 -5.49
CA ASN A 65 8.11 6.28 -6.76
C ASN A 65 6.90 5.98 -7.67
N ASP A 66 6.22 4.87 -7.40
CA ASP A 66 5.05 4.37 -8.10
C ASP A 66 4.07 3.79 -7.05
N VAL A 67 3.05 3.04 -7.49
CA VAL A 67 2.21 2.21 -6.63
C VAL A 67 3.04 1.40 -5.64
N SER A 68 2.51 1.18 -4.44
CA SER A 68 3.13 0.28 -3.47
C SER A 68 3.21 -1.13 -4.05
N SER A 69 4.42 -1.64 -4.28
CA SER A 69 4.65 -2.98 -4.84
C SER A 69 4.05 -4.08 -3.96
N GLY A 70 3.86 -3.81 -2.66
CA GLY A 70 3.26 -4.74 -1.73
C GLY A 70 1.73 -4.75 -1.71
N LEU A 71 1.07 -3.71 -2.24
CA LEU A 71 -0.37 -3.49 -2.03
C LEU A 71 -1.23 -4.72 -2.37
N LYS A 72 -0.93 -5.41 -3.47
CA LYS A 72 -1.76 -6.52 -3.97
C LYS A 72 -1.79 -7.71 -3.00
N TRP A 73 -0.63 -8.09 -2.46
CA TRP A 73 -0.58 -9.17 -1.47
C TRP A 73 -1.14 -8.72 -0.13
N GLN A 74 -0.98 -7.43 0.21
CA GLN A 74 -1.51 -6.86 1.45
C GLN A 74 -3.04 -6.94 1.47
N LEU A 75 -3.70 -6.58 0.36
CA LEU A 75 -5.16 -6.71 0.20
C LEU A 75 -5.63 -8.18 0.28
N LEU A 76 -4.81 -9.14 -0.18
CA LEU A 76 -5.09 -10.59 -0.09
C LEU A 76 -4.74 -11.22 1.28
N SER A 77 -4.00 -10.53 2.13
CA SER A 77 -3.45 -11.10 3.38
C SER A 77 -4.49 -11.30 4.49
N LYS A 78 -5.72 -10.81 4.30
CA LYS A 78 -6.79 -10.68 5.32
C LYS A 78 -6.46 -9.74 6.48
N SER A 79 -5.27 -9.14 6.51
CA SER A 79 -4.97 -8.00 7.37
C SER A 79 -5.71 -6.76 6.89
N VAL A 80 -5.96 -5.83 7.81
CA VAL A 80 -6.55 -4.52 7.48
C VAL A 80 -5.48 -3.64 6.87
N VAL A 81 -5.68 -3.23 5.61
CA VAL A 81 -4.76 -2.29 4.95
C VAL A 81 -5.08 -0.87 5.39
N ILE A 82 -4.08 -0.17 5.89
CA ILE A 82 -4.12 1.27 6.17
C ILE A 82 -3.25 1.97 5.13
N MET A 83 -3.84 2.85 4.34
CA MET A 83 -3.13 3.52 3.25
C MET A 83 -3.73 4.88 2.92
N SER A 84 -2.96 5.72 2.24
CA SER A 84 -3.50 6.93 1.63
C SER A 84 -4.27 6.61 0.35
N PRO A 85 -5.16 7.51 -0.10
CA PRO A 85 -5.80 7.37 -1.40
C PRO A 85 -4.74 7.12 -2.50
N PRO A 86 -4.91 6.09 -3.35
CA PRO A 86 -3.96 5.81 -4.42
C PRO A 86 -3.78 7.03 -5.33
N THR A 87 -2.53 7.32 -5.70
CA THR A 87 -2.23 8.41 -6.64
C THR A 87 -1.93 7.92 -8.05
N LEU A 88 -1.64 6.62 -8.17
CA LEU A 88 -1.27 5.95 -9.40
C LEU A 88 -2.11 4.69 -9.56
N THR A 89 -2.24 4.23 -10.82
CA THR A 89 -2.95 2.99 -11.13
C THR A 89 -2.09 2.04 -11.94
N SER A 90 -2.31 0.75 -11.71
CA SER A 90 -1.72 -0.37 -12.41
C SER A 90 -2.82 -1.32 -12.88
N TRP A 91 -2.46 -2.58 -13.15
CA TRP A 91 -3.42 -3.61 -13.54
C TRP A 91 -4.45 -3.93 -12.44
N ALA A 92 -4.15 -3.57 -11.18
CA ALA A 92 -5.04 -3.81 -10.05
C ALA A 92 -6.13 -2.73 -9.89
N MET A 93 -6.22 -1.76 -10.81
CA MET A 93 -7.22 -0.70 -10.81
C MET A 93 -7.33 0.02 -9.45
N GLU A 94 -6.21 0.48 -8.91
CA GLU A 94 -6.15 1.10 -7.58
C GLU A 94 -7.15 2.27 -7.43
N GLU A 95 -7.50 2.96 -8.52
CA GLU A 95 -8.52 4.00 -8.53
C GLU A 95 -9.93 3.53 -8.14
N LEU A 96 -10.19 2.22 -8.20
CA LEU A 96 -11.45 1.59 -7.76
C LEU A 96 -11.42 1.19 -6.29
N LEU A 97 -10.27 1.34 -5.59
CA LEU A 97 -10.21 1.11 -4.16
C LEU A 97 -10.91 2.26 -3.42
N GLU A 98 -12.06 1.95 -2.81
CA GLU A 98 -12.82 2.89 -2.01
C GLU A 98 -12.37 2.93 -0.53
N PRO A 99 -12.15 4.13 0.04
CA PRO A 99 -11.84 4.28 1.46
C PRO A 99 -13.01 3.79 2.32
N TRP A 100 -12.70 3.16 3.45
CA TRP A 100 -13.67 2.51 4.36
C TRP A 100 -14.45 1.33 3.76
N VAL A 101 -14.14 0.93 2.52
CA VAL A 101 -14.65 -0.30 1.89
C VAL A 101 -13.51 -1.29 1.70
N HIS A 102 -12.41 -0.88 1.06
CA HIS A 102 -11.27 -1.76 0.77
C HIS A 102 -10.03 -1.46 1.63
N TYR A 103 -9.97 -0.29 2.27
CA TYR A 103 -8.87 0.08 3.16
C TYR A 103 -9.30 1.14 4.16
N VAL A 104 -8.54 1.30 5.24
CA VAL A 104 -8.69 2.41 6.20
C VAL A 104 -7.83 3.60 5.73
N PRO A 105 -8.42 4.78 5.45
CA PRO A 105 -7.69 5.89 4.87
C PRO A 105 -6.81 6.64 5.88
N MET A 106 -5.56 6.91 5.50
CA MET A 106 -4.66 7.81 6.23
C MET A 106 -4.17 8.96 5.35
N HIS A 107 -3.73 10.06 5.95
CA HIS A 107 -3.11 11.17 5.24
C HIS A 107 -1.83 10.74 4.52
N HIS A 108 -1.51 11.37 3.38
CA HIS A 108 -0.30 11.07 2.59
C HIS A 108 1.01 11.24 3.39
N ASN A 109 1.02 12.11 4.39
CA ASN A 109 2.16 12.31 5.28
C ASN A 109 2.13 11.40 6.52
N GLY A 110 1.11 10.55 6.67
CA GLY A 110 0.91 9.61 7.78
C GLY A 110 0.61 10.26 9.13
N SER A 111 0.22 11.54 9.17
CA SER A 111 0.06 12.27 10.44
C SER A 111 -1.06 11.76 11.34
N ASN A 112 -2.04 11.03 10.79
CA ASN A 112 -3.14 10.41 11.52
C ASN A 112 -3.03 8.87 11.60
N ALA A 113 -1.85 8.30 11.33
CA ALA A 113 -1.71 6.85 11.25
C ALA A 113 -2.01 6.14 12.58
N GLU A 114 -1.55 6.67 13.71
CA GLU A 114 -1.87 6.12 15.04
C GLU A 114 -3.36 6.19 15.34
N ASP A 115 -4.04 7.28 14.98
CA ASP A 115 -5.49 7.41 15.15
C ASP A 115 -6.24 6.33 14.34
N MET A 116 -5.77 6.02 13.13
CA MET A 116 -6.37 4.99 12.27
C MET A 116 -6.10 3.58 12.80
N VAL A 117 -4.90 3.33 13.35
CA VAL A 117 -4.60 2.09 14.05
C VAL A 117 -5.51 1.92 15.27
N GLN A 118 -5.67 2.97 16.08
CA GLN A 118 -6.57 2.95 17.23
C GLN A 118 -8.02 2.73 16.80
N TRP A 119 -8.47 3.36 15.72
CA TRP A 119 -9.80 3.13 15.17
C TRP A 119 -10.04 1.67 14.81
N VAL A 120 -9.06 0.99 14.18
CA VAL A 120 -9.15 -0.44 13.85
C VAL A 120 -9.20 -1.32 15.10
N LEU A 121 -8.50 -0.93 16.16
CA LEU A 121 -8.56 -1.64 17.45
C LEU A 121 -9.95 -1.49 18.11
N ASP A 122 -10.54 -0.29 18.02
CA ASP A 122 -11.83 0.02 18.64
C ASP A 122 -13.04 -0.47 17.82
N HIS A 123 -12.86 -0.77 16.53
CA HIS A 123 -13.91 -1.15 15.58
C HIS A 123 -13.59 -2.47 14.86
N ASP A 124 -13.28 -3.51 15.64
CA ASP A 124 -12.80 -4.80 15.13
C ASP A 124 -13.70 -5.41 14.05
N GLU A 125 -15.03 -5.45 14.28
CA GLU A 125 -15.98 -6.04 13.34
C GLU A 125 -16.05 -5.25 12.02
N GLN A 126 -16.04 -3.92 12.09
CA GLN A 126 -16.05 -3.06 10.92
C GLN A 126 -14.74 -3.18 10.14
N ALA A 127 -13.61 -3.23 10.84
CA ALA A 127 -12.30 -3.37 10.23
C ALA A 127 -12.13 -4.73 9.55
N GLN A 128 -12.68 -5.80 10.14
CA GLN A 128 -12.73 -7.12 9.49
C GLN A 128 -13.52 -7.07 8.18
N LYS A 129 -14.68 -6.42 8.14
CA LYS A 129 -15.46 -6.26 6.90
C LYS A 129 -14.66 -5.52 5.82
N ILE A 130 -13.84 -4.53 6.21
CA ILE A 130 -12.96 -3.81 5.27
C ILE A 130 -11.92 -4.76 4.69
N SER A 131 -11.24 -5.57 5.51
CA SER A 131 -10.23 -6.51 4.99
C SER A 131 -10.87 -7.61 4.13
N GLU A 132 -12.06 -8.09 4.48
CA GLU A 132 -12.81 -9.06 3.67
C GLU A 132 -13.15 -8.50 2.28
N ARG A 133 -13.61 -7.24 2.20
CA ARG A 133 -13.91 -6.60 0.91
C ARG A 133 -12.64 -6.34 0.10
N ALA A 134 -11.54 -5.98 0.75
CA ALA A 134 -10.23 -5.84 0.13
C ALA A 134 -9.75 -7.16 -0.49
N THR A 135 -9.89 -8.26 0.25
CA THR A 135 -9.51 -9.61 -0.20
C THR A 135 -10.39 -10.03 -1.37
N LEU A 136 -11.72 -9.86 -1.27
CA LEU A 136 -12.65 -10.18 -2.36
C LEU A 136 -12.33 -9.41 -3.64
N PHE A 137 -12.00 -8.12 -3.55
CA PHE A 137 -11.60 -7.33 -4.71
C PHE A 137 -10.41 -7.96 -5.44
N MET A 138 -9.39 -8.40 -4.71
CA MET A 138 -8.23 -9.05 -5.31
C MET A 138 -8.51 -10.48 -5.78
N GLU A 139 -9.38 -11.21 -5.08
CA GLU A 139 -9.82 -12.53 -5.51
C GLU A 139 -10.57 -12.45 -6.85
N ASP A 140 -11.44 -11.44 -7.01
CA ASP A 140 -12.14 -11.20 -8.27
C ASP A 140 -11.16 -10.89 -9.41
N MET A 141 -10.14 -10.06 -9.13
CA MET A 141 -9.14 -9.68 -10.12
C MET A 141 -8.21 -10.81 -10.55
N VAL A 142 -7.90 -11.76 -9.66
CA VAL A 142 -6.82 -12.75 -9.87
C VAL A 142 -7.35 -14.16 -10.06
N TYR A 143 -8.41 -14.54 -9.35
CA TYR A 143 -8.89 -15.92 -9.26
C TYR A 143 -10.29 -16.12 -9.86
N HIS A 144 -11.03 -15.07 -10.18
CA HIS A 144 -12.33 -15.22 -10.84
C HIS A 144 -12.16 -15.94 -12.20
N PRO A 145 -13.07 -16.84 -12.60
CA PRO A 145 -13.00 -17.54 -13.89
C PRO A 145 -12.90 -16.61 -15.10
N ASP A 146 -13.48 -15.41 -14.99
CA ASP A 146 -13.47 -14.41 -16.06
C ASP A 146 -12.22 -13.52 -16.07
N ALA A 147 -11.39 -13.53 -15.02
CA ALA A 147 -10.26 -12.61 -14.85
C ALA A 147 -9.28 -12.65 -16.05
N ALA A 148 -8.96 -13.84 -16.55
CA ALA A 148 -8.10 -14.00 -17.73
C ALA A 148 -8.75 -13.46 -19.02
N GLY A 149 -10.08 -13.58 -19.12
CA GLY A 149 -10.86 -13.01 -20.22
C GLY A 149 -10.88 -11.49 -20.17
N ASP A 150 -11.13 -10.93 -18.99
CA ASP A 150 -11.14 -9.49 -18.75
C ASP A 150 -9.77 -8.86 -19.01
N GLU A 151 -8.69 -9.47 -18.52
CA GLU A 151 -7.33 -9.00 -18.78
C GLU A 151 -7.01 -8.99 -20.28
N LYS A 152 -7.41 -10.04 -21.01
CA LYS A 152 -7.27 -10.11 -22.46
C LYS A 152 -8.05 -8.98 -23.15
N LEU A 153 -9.30 -8.76 -22.77
CA LEU A 153 -10.13 -7.70 -23.33
C LEU A 153 -9.54 -6.31 -23.08
N ILE A 154 -9.02 -6.06 -21.86
CA ILE A 154 -8.34 -4.80 -21.52
C ILE A 154 -7.13 -4.59 -22.42
N LYS A 155 -6.24 -5.59 -22.54
CA LYS A 155 -5.04 -5.52 -23.40
C LYS A 155 -5.41 -5.25 -24.87
N GLU A 156 -6.42 -5.95 -25.40
CA GLU A 156 -6.89 -5.74 -26.76
C GLU A 156 -7.43 -4.32 -26.97
N ASN A 157 -8.20 -3.79 -26.02
CA ASN A 157 -8.76 -2.44 -26.12
C ASN A 157 -7.69 -1.35 -26.01
N ILE A 158 -6.65 -1.55 -25.19
CA ILE A 158 -5.48 -0.66 -25.14
C ILE A 158 -4.81 -0.61 -26.53
N ILE A 159 -4.48 -1.76 -27.12
CA ILE A 159 -3.83 -1.82 -28.44
C ILE A 159 -4.70 -1.19 -29.53
N LYS A 160 -6.02 -1.47 -29.54
CA LYS A 160 -6.96 -0.85 -30.48
C LYS A 160 -6.94 0.67 -30.37
N ARG A 161 -7.00 1.22 -29.15
CA ARG A 161 -6.96 2.66 -28.89
C ARG A 161 -5.68 3.31 -29.39
N TYR A 162 -4.51 2.76 -29.05
CA TYR A 162 -3.22 3.31 -29.47
C TYR A 162 -3.01 3.20 -30.99
N THR A 163 -3.46 2.11 -31.60
CA THR A 163 -3.38 1.92 -33.06
C THR A 163 -4.19 2.97 -33.79
N ALA A 164 -5.42 3.27 -33.33
CA ALA A 164 -6.26 4.30 -33.94
C ALA A 164 -5.62 5.70 -33.88
N LEU A 165 -4.98 6.05 -32.76
CA LEU A 165 -4.24 7.31 -32.63
C LEU A 165 -3.05 7.36 -33.59
N TRP A 166 -2.30 6.26 -33.72
CA TRP A 166 -1.16 6.17 -34.61
C TRP A 166 -1.52 6.32 -36.09
N THR A 167 -2.64 5.73 -36.52
CA THR A 167 -3.08 5.81 -37.92
C THR A 167 -3.76 7.13 -38.25
N SER A 168 -4.41 7.79 -37.28
CA SER A 168 -5.03 9.11 -37.46
C SER A 168 -4.05 10.29 -37.50
N GLY A 169 -2.80 10.09 -37.07
CA GLY A 169 -1.73 11.08 -37.11
C GLY A 169 -0.88 11.06 -38.39
N LYS A 170 -1.25 10.24 -39.38
CA LYS A 170 -0.73 10.25 -40.75
C LYS A 170 -1.78 10.80 -41.70
#